data_AF-A0A3D8I7E5-F1
#
_entry.id   AF-A0A3D8I7E5-F1
#
_cell.length_a   1.000
_cell.length_b   1.000
_cell.length_c   1.000
_cell.angle_alpha   90.00
_cell.angle_beta   90.00
_cell.angle_gamma   90.00
#
_symmetry.space_group_name_H-M   'P 1'
#
loop_
_entity.id
_entity.type
_entity.pdbx_description
1 polymer ?
#
loop_
_entity_poly.entity_id
_entity_poly.type
_entity_poly.pdbx_seq_one_letter_code
_entity_poly.pdbx_strand_id
1 'polypeptide(L)'
;MATNKIMINKFKNMADCADAVYAKLDFVFEDIDAFFDSDKWNEADGIRLGNQTKENDRYLNGREILPNSNTAYARAIEARFNQDKVIGKEGDWCVPFTKACLSSKDKTLANDPKNVSPTDTLSLRTQN
;
A
#
# COMPACT_ATOMS: atom_id res chain seq x y z
N MET A 1 19.40 28.12 10.86
CA MET A 1 17.95 28.41 10.80
C MET A 1 17.40 27.88 9.48
N ALA A 2 16.76 26.72 9.51
CA ALA A 2 16.11 26.10 8.34
C ALA A 2 14.70 25.57 8.69
N THR A 3 14.11 26.10 9.77
CA THR A 3 12.83 25.66 10.35
C THR A 3 11.66 25.86 9.39
N ASN A 4 11.62 26.99 8.68
CA ASN A 4 10.52 27.29 7.76
C ASN A 4 10.53 26.38 6.53
N LYS A 5 11.70 26.08 5.96
CA LYS A 5 11.81 25.17 4.80
C LYS A 5 11.43 23.74 5.17
N ILE A 6 11.81 23.29 6.37
CA ILE A 6 11.41 21.97 6.90
C ILE A 6 9.89 21.91 7.10
N MET A 7 9.27 22.96 7.66
CA MET A 7 7.81 23.03 7.82
C MET A 7 7.08 23.04 6.48
N ILE A 8 7.52 23.87 5.52
CA ILE A 8 6.94 23.94 4.18
C ILE A 8 6.98 22.56 3.50
N ASN A 9 8.10 21.85 3.59
CA ASN A 9 8.22 20.50 3.04
C ASN A 9 7.29 19.49 3.74
N LYS A 10 7.07 19.61 5.06
CA LYS A 10 6.10 18.78 5.77
C LYS A 10 4.67 19.02 5.27
N PHE A 11 4.26 20.29 5.15
CA PHE A 11 2.93 20.63 4.63
C PHE A 11 2.73 20.15 3.20
N LYS A 12 3.75 20.29 2.36
CA LYS A 12 3.72 19.76 1.00
C LYS A 12 3.53 18.24 0.99
N ASN A 13 4.31 17.50 1.78
CA ASN A 13 4.17 16.05 1.86
C ASN A 13 2.77 15.63 2.34
N MET A 14 2.20 16.33 3.33
CA MET A 14 0.84 16.05 3.82
C MET A 14 -0.23 16.32 2.76
N ALA A 15 -0.08 17.40 1.98
CA ALA A 15 -0.99 17.71 0.86
C ALA A 15 -0.88 16.64 -0.24
N ASP A 16 0.35 16.22 -0.58
CA ASP A 16 0.60 15.15 -1.54
C ASP A 16 0.02 13.81 -1.02
N CYS A 17 0.05 13.56 0.30
CA CYS A 17 -0.58 12.38 0.90
C CYS A 17 -2.10 12.43 0.77
N ALA A 18 -2.72 13.57 1.07
CA ALA A 18 -4.17 13.72 0.98
C ALA A 18 -4.66 13.52 -0.45
N ASP A 19 -3.97 14.10 -1.43
CA ASP A 19 -4.26 13.90 -2.86
C ASP A 19 -4.01 12.44 -3.29
N ALA A 20 -2.96 11.80 -2.74
CA ALA A 20 -2.67 10.39 -2.93
C ALA A 20 -3.82 9.47 -2.54
N VAL A 21 -4.34 9.65 -1.33
CA VAL A 21 -5.43 8.81 -0.85
C VAL A 21 -6.74 9.16 -1.53
N TYR A 22 -7.04 10.43 -1.77
CA TYR A 22 -8.30 10.80 -2.42
C TYR A 22 -8.47 10.10 -3.78
N ALA A 23 -7.39 9.95 -4.54
CA ALA A 23 -7.40 9.23 -5.82
C ALA A 23 -7.51 7.69 -5.69
N LYS A 24 -7.46 7.14 -4.48
CA LYS A 24 -7.45 5.71 -4.17
C LYS A 24 -8.46 5.32 -3.07
N LEU A 25 -9.44 6.19 -2.77
CA LEU A 25 -10.46 5.94 -1.74
C LEU A 25 -11.31 4.71 -2.05
N ASP A 26 -11.45 4.34 -3.32
CA ASP A 26 -12.18 3.15 -3.74
C ASP A 26 -11.61 1.89 -3.06
N PHE A 27 -10.27 1.79 -2.91
CA PHE A 27 -9.63 0.69 -2.17
C PHE A 27 -9.92 0.69 -0.67
N VAL A 28 -10.32 1.84 -0.10
CA VAL A 28 -10.65 1.94 1.32
C VAL A 28 -12.10 1.52 1.57
N PHE A 29 -13.01 1.82 0.66
CA PHE A 29 -14.46 1.62 0.88
C PHE A 29 -15.07 0.46 0.14
N GLU A 30 -14.52 0.09 -1.01
CA GLU A 30 -15.16 -0.84 -1.94
C GLU A 30 -14.24 -2.03 -2.16
N ASP A 31 -14.79 -3.22 -1.95
CA ASP A 31 -14.17 -4.43 -2.47
C ASP A 31 -14.32 -4.41 -4.00
N ILE A 32 -13.19 -4.59 -4.70
CA ILE A 32 -13.15 -4.58 -6.16
C ILE A 32 -13.27 -6.04 -6.60
N ASP A 33 -14.44 -6.41 -7.09
CA ASP A 33 -14.63 -7.66 -7.81
C ASP A 33 -13.99 -7.55 -9.20
N ALA A 34 -13.15 -8.54 -9.54
CA ALA A 34 -12.49 -8.61 -10.82
C ALA A 34 -12.61 -10.02 -11.41
N PHE A 35 -12.50 -10.10 -12.74
CA PHE A 35 -12.53 -11.37 -13.46
C PHE A 35 -11.32 -12.26 -13.15
N PHE A 36 -10.15 -11.64 -12.97
CA PHE A 36 -8.93 -12.33 -12.56
C PHE A 36 -8.68 -12.11 -11.06
N ASP A 37 -8.29 -13.17 -10.35
CA ASP A 37 -8.00 -13.10 -8.91
C ASP A 37 -6.86 -12.11 -8.58
N SER A 38 -5.91 -11.90 -9.50
CA SER A 38 -4.84 -10.89 -9.36
C SER A 38 -5.38 -9.46 -9.27
N ASP A 39 -6.55 -9.21 -9.86
CA ASP A 39 -7.17 -7.90 -9.94
C ASP A 39 -8.22 -7.68 -8.84
N LYS A 40 -8.51 -8.71 -8.03
CA LYS A 40 -9.48 -8.63 -6.96
C LYS A 40 -8.95 -7.85 -5.77
N TRP A 41 -9.81 -7.08 -5.10
CA TRP A 41 -9.53 -6.43 -3.83
C TRP A 41 -10.63 -6.78 -2.84
N ASN A 42 -10.26 -7.39 -1.70
CA ASN A 42 -11.21 -7.75 -0.63
C ASN A 42 -10.71 -7.31 0.75
N GLU A 43 -9.86 -6.29 0.74
CA GLU A 43 -9.17 -5.78 1.93
C GLU A 43 -9.55 -4.33 2.20
N ALA A 44 -10.69 -3.89 1.64
CA ALA A 44 -11.28 -2.63 2.07
C ALA A 44 -11.61 -2.76 3.56
N ASP A 45 -11.21 -1.77 4.35
CA ASP A 45 -11.40 -1.75 5.81
C ASP A 45 -12.26 -0.57 6.29
N GLY A 46 -12.59 0.37 5.40
CA GLY A 46 -13.35 1.58 5.72
C GLY A 46 -12.62 2.56 6.64
N ILE A 47 -11.35 2.29 6.97
CA ILE A 47 -10.55 3.09 7.91
C ILE A 47 -9.90 4.24 7.14
N ARG A 48 -10.33 5.46 7.46
CA ARG A 48 -9.95 6.67 6.72
C ARG A 48 -8.72 7.39 7.29
N LEU A 49 -8.20 6.90 8.42
CA LEU A 49 -7.11 7.54 9.14
C LEU A 49 -6.42 6.51 10.03
N GLY A 50 -5.09 6.61 10.09
CA GLY A 50 -4.25 5.71 10.88
C GLY A 50 -3.55 4.69 10.00
N ASN A 51 -2.37 4.30 10.44
CA ASN A 51 -1.48 3.39 9.71
C ASN A 51 -1.81 1.92 9.98
N GLN A 52 -2.30 1.59 11.18
CA GLN A 52 -2.57 0.21 11.60
C GLN A 52 -3.96 0.03 12.20
N THR A 53 -4.52 -1.15 12.01
CA THR A 53 -5.81 -1.59 12.56
C THR A 53 -5.68 -1.89 14.06
N LYS A 54 -6.70 -1.52 14.83
CA LYS A 54 -6.79 -1.80 16.27
C LYS A 54 -7.68 -3.01 16.54
N GLU A 55 -7.52 -3.60 17.73
CA GLU A 55 -8.24 -4.80 18.17
C GLU A 55 -9.78 -4.69 18.11
N ASN A 56 -10.33 -3.46 18.14
CA ASN A 56 -11.76 -3.20 18.10
C ASN A 56 -12.26 -2.60 16.76
N ASP A 57 -11.39 -2.42 15.76
CA ASP A 57 -11.78 -1.93 14.43
C ASP A 57 -12.45 -3.03 13.57
N ARG A 58 -12.98 -4.08 14.22
CA ARG A 58 -13.43 -5.30 13.55
C ARG A 58 -14.73 -5.04 12.79
N TYR A 59 -14.79 -5.67 11.61
CA TYR A 59 -15.89 -5.79 10.65
C TYR A 59 -15.96 -4.69 9.58
N LEU A 60 -15.23 -4.89 8.49
CA LEU A 60 -15.72 -4.51 7.16
C LEU A 60 -16.12 -5.78 6.41
N ASN A 61 -17.30 -5.78 5.80
CA ASN A 61 -17.80 -6.83 4.90
C ASN A 61 -17.77 -8.27 5.47
N GLY A 62 -17.98 -8.44 6.78
CA GLY A 62 -18.08 -9.77 7.42
C GLY A 62 -16.76 -10.54 7.51
N ARG A 63 -15.61 -9.90 7.25
CA ARG A 63 -14.28 -10.47 7.45
C ARG A 63 -13.61 -9.88 8.69
N GLU A 64 -12.92 -10.71 9.44
CA GLU A 64 -12.14 -10.27 10.60
C GLU A 64 -10.83 -9.64 10.10
N ILE A 65 -10.68 -8.33 10.33
CA ILE A 65 -9.44 -7.62 10.03
C ILE A 65 -8.43 -7.97 11.13
N LEU A 66 -7.26 -8.49 10.73
CA LEU A 66 -6.18 -8.85 11.65
C LEU A 66 -5.70 -7.60 12.42
N PRO A 67 -5.60 -7.63 13.76
CA PRO A 67 -5.07 -6.51 14.53
C PRO A 67 -3.60 -6.23 14.18
N ASN A 68 -3.18 -4.96 14.26
CA ASN A 68 -1.85 -4.47 13.89
C ASN A 68 -1.49 -4.59 12.40
N SER A 69 -2.49 -4.79 11.53
CA SER A 69 -2.29 -4.80 10.09
C SER A 69 -2.36 -3.39 9.53
N ASN A 70 -1.60 -3.13 8.47
CA ASN A 70 -1.64 -1.87 7.75
C ASN A 70 -3.02 -1.66 7.13
N THR A 71 -3.58 -0.48 7.35
CA THR A 71 -4.90 -0.12 6.79
C THR A 71 -4.82 0.01 5.27
N ALA A 72 -5.94 -0.19 4.57
CA ALA A 72 -6.08 0.08 3.14
C ALA A 72 -5.64 1.52 2.80
N TYR A 73 -5.98 2.47 3.68
CA TYR A 73 -5.53 3.86 3.61
C TYR A 73 -4.00 4.00 3.63
N ALA A 74 -3.33 3.34 4.59
CA ALA A 74 -1.87 3.38 4.70
C ALA A 74 -1.18 2.72 3.50
N ARG A 75 -1.75 1.62 3.00
CA ARG A 75 -1.23 0.92 1.81
C ARG A 75 -1.34 1.78 0.56
N ALA A 76 -2.42 2.55 0.41
CA ALA A 76 -2.57 3.49 -0.69
C ALA A 76 -1.54 4.63 -0.65
N ILE A 77 -1.27 5.18 0.53
CA ILE A 77 -0.20 6.18 0.73
C ILE A 77 1.16 5.57 0.37
N GLU A 78 1.51 4.42 0.95
CA GLU A 78 2.80 3.78 0.75
C GLU A 78 3.06 3.46 -0.73
N ALA A 79 2.05 2.90 -1.42
CA ALA A 79 2.13 2.60 -2.85
C ALA A 79 2.42 3.85 -3.68
N ARG A 80 1.84 5.01 -3.32
CA ARG A 80 2.02 6.27 -4.04
C ARG A 80 3.33 6.98 -3.72
N PHE A 81 3.83 6.92 -2.49
CA PHE A 81 5.11 7.56 -2.17
C PHE A 81 6.33 6.73 -2.53
N ASN A 82 6.17 5.41 -2.55
CA ASN A 82 7.27 4.47 -2.76
C ASN A 82 7.06 3.64 -4.03
N GLN A 83 6.52 4.26 -5.10
CA GLN A 83 6.20 3.60 -6.37
C GLN A 83 7.36 2.80 -6.96
N ASP A 84 8.58 3.29 -6.79
CA ASP A 84 9.81 2.69 -7.31
C ASP A 84 10.42 1.64 -6.35
N LYS A 85 9.83 1.42 -5.18
CA LYS A 85 10.32 0.43 -4.20
C LYS A 85 10.18 -0.96 -4.81
N VAL A 86 11.32 -1.62 -5.00
CA VAL A 86 11.39 -3.01 -5.47
C VAL A 86 10.88 -3.93 -4.36
N ILE A 87 9.79 -4.63 -4.64
CA ILE A 87 9.16 -5.62 -3.75
C ILE A 87 9.52 -7.05 -4.11
N GLY A 88 10.11 -7.27 -5.29
CA GLY A 88 10.54 -8.57 -5.73
C GLY A 88 11.11 -8.53 -7.12
N LYS A 89 11.38 -9.71 -7.67
CA LYS A 89 11.73 -9.87 -9.07
C LYS A 89 10.72 -10.78 -9.73
N GLU A 90 10.16 -10.32 -10.84
CA GLU A 90 9.28 -11.11 -11.69
C GLU A 90 10.12 -11.60 -12.87
N GLY A 91 10.19 -12.93 -13.01
CA GLY A 91 10.93 -13.57 -14.09
C GLY A 91 9.97 -14.11 -15.13
N ASP A 92 10.20 -13.79 -16.42
CA ASP A 92 9.35 -14.30 -17.50
C ASP A 92 9.48 -15.83 -17.64
N TRP A 93 10.66 -16.37 -17.32
CA TRP A 93 10.93 -17.81 -17.30
C TRP A 93 12.10 -18.13 -16.37
N CYS A 94 11.83 -18.86 -15.29
CA CYS A 94 12.85 -19.30 -14.33
C CYS A 94 13.17 -20.77 -14.56
N VAL A 95 14.46 -21.12 -14.51
CA VAL A 95 14.91 -22.49 -14.77
C VAL A 95 14.46 -23.36 -13.59
N PRO A 96 13.77 -24.50 -13.82
CA PRO A 96 13.35 -25.40 -12.76
C PRO A 96 14.53 -25.79 -11.87
N PHE A 97 14.29 -25.86 -10.55
CA PHE A 97 15.28 -26.27 -9.54
C PHE A 97 16.50 -25.35 -9.36
N THR A 98 16.49 -24.14 -9.93
CA THR A 98 17.51 -23.10 -9.67
C THR A 98 16.84 -21.74 -9.42
N LYS A 99 17.62 -20.77 -8.89
CA LYS A 99 17.16 -19.38 -8.73
C LYS A 99 17.47 -18.49 -9.96
N ALA A 100 17.87 -19.06 -11.08
CA ALA A 100 18.18 -18.31 -12.30
C ALA A 100 16.92 -18.11 -13.15
N CYS A 101 16.72 -16.90 -13.68
CA CYS A 101 15.66 -16.61 -14.64
C CYS A 101 16.27 -15.99 -15.91
N LEU A 102 15.70 -16.31 -17.07
CA LEU A 102 16.19 -15.89 -18.39
C LEU A 102 16.15 -14.36 -18.56
N SER A 103 15.12 -13.75 -18.00
CA SER A 103 15.01 -12.32 -17.75
C SER A 103 14.39 -12.17 -16.36
N SER A 104 14.80 -11.15 -15.62
CA SER A 104 14.13 -10.74 -14.39
C SER A 104 13.91 -9.25 -14.46
N LYS A 105 12.66 -8.81 -14.29
CA LYS A 105 12.34 -7.41 -14.08
C LYS A 105 12.08 -7.19 -12.59
N ASP A 106 12.51 -6.05 -12.10
CA ASP A 106 12.18 -5.66 -10.74
C ASP A 106 10.68 -5.37 -10.67
N LYS A 107 9.98 -6.07 -9.79
CA LYS A 107 8.59 -5.78 -9.46
C LYS A 107 8.60 -4.67 -8.43
N THR A 108 7.96 -3.55 -8.75
CA THR A 108 7.86 -2.40 -7.84
C THR A 108 6.45 -2.26 -7.29
N LEU A 109 6.24 -1.33 -6.34
CA LEU A 109 4.90 -1.01 -5.85
C LEU A 109 4.00 -0.45 -6.96
N ALA A 110 4.57 0.26 -7.94
CA ALA A 110 3.91 0.73 -9.14
C ALA A 110 2.60 1.51 -8.88
N ASN A 111 2.52 2.24 -7.74
CA ASN A 111 1.32 2.98 -7.31
C ASN A 111 0.07 2.10 -7.11
N ASP A 112 0.27 0.80 -6.86
CA ASP A 112 -0.80 -0.15 -6.61
C ASP A 112 -0.82 -0.54 -5.12
N PRO A 113 -1.90 -0.21 -4.37
CA PRO A 113 -2.05 -0.61 -2.97
C PRO A 113 -1.97 -2.13 -2.74
N LYS A 114 -2.31 -2.94 -3.75
CA LYS A 114 -2.23 -4.41 -3.69
C LYS A 114 -0.80 -4.92 -3.53
N ASN A 115 0.17 -4.17 -4.02
CA ASN A 115 1.59 -4.50 -3.94
C ASN A 115 2.19 -4.21 -2.55
N VAL A 116 1.46 -3.54 -1.66
CA VAL A 116 1.87 -3.32 -0.26
C VAL A 116 1.19 -4.39 0.60
N SER A 117 1.95 -5.19 1.36
CA SER A 117 1.37 -6.20 2.25
C SER A 117 0.72 -5.57 3.50
N PRO A 118 -0.35 -6.18 4.06
CA PRO A 118 -0.89 -5.80 5.36
C PRO A 118 0.12 -5.84 6.50
N THR A 119 1.21 -6.62 6.36
CA THR A 119 2.25 -6.75 7.39
C THR A 119 3.56 -6.06 7.02
N ASP A 120 3.59 -5.31 5.91
CA ASP A 120 4.81 -4.63 5.47
C ASP A 120 5.26 -3.56 6.45
N THR A 121 6.58 -3.39 6.57
CA THR A 121 7.13 -2.23 7.26
C THR A 121 6.93 -0.98 6.39
N LEU A 122 6.01 -0.12 6.82
CA LEU A 122 5.69 1.15 6.18
C LEU A 122 6.81 2.18 6.34
N SER A 123 6.95 3.08 5.37
CA SER A 123 7.89 4.20 5.49
C SER A 123 7.46 5.20 6.58
N LEU A 124 8.41 5.96 7.14
CA LEU A 124 8.14 7.02 8.12
C LEU A 124 7.15 8.09 7.60
N ARG A 125 7.00 8.21 6.27
CA ARG A 125 6.04 9.15 5.66
C ARG A 125 4.61 8.65 5.77
N THR A 126 4.42 7.34 5.79
CA THR A 126 3.12 6.66 5.85
C THR A 126 2.67 6.39 7.29
N GLN A 127 3.60 6.32 8.24
CA GLN A 127 3.32 6.11 9.67
C GLN A 127 2.83 7.36 10.42
N ASN A 128 2.51 8.46 9.71
CA ASN A 128 2.10 9.73 10.32
C ASN A 128 0.65 9.72 10.83
#